data_AF-A0A6B2GGN1-F1
#
_entry.id   AF-A0A6B2GGN1-F1
#
_cell.length_a   1.000
_cell.length_b   1.000
_cell.length_c   1.000
_cell.angle_alpha   90.00
_cell.angle_beta   90.00
_cell.angle_gamma   90.00
#
_symmetry.space_group_name_H-M   'P 1'
#
loop_
_entity.id
_entity.type
_entity.pdbx_description
1 polymer ?
#
loop_
_entity_poly.entity_id
_entity_poly.type
_entity_poly.pdbx_seq_one_letter_code
_entity_poly.pdbx_strand_id
1 'polypeptide(L)'
;AKCVEEYNRYEGVEKMMPFAKAVSAKSYDFDKEGNETLIDYYKMLQIVKDGGYKGFIGIEYEGSRLSEDEGIIATKNLVLKAAQALH
;
A
#
# COMPACT_ATOMS: atom_id res chain seq x y z
N ALA A 1 11.07 20.01 1.27
CA ALA A 1 11.93 19.99 0.06
C ALA A 1 11.28 19.06 -0.96
N LYS A 2 11.16 19.45 -2.23
CA LYS A 2 10.79 18.49 -3.29
C LYS A 2 11.97 17.52 -3.42
N CYS A 3 11.75 16.23 -3.19
CA CYS A 3 12.79 15.23 -3.45
C CYS A 3 13.21 15.35 -4.91
N VAL A 4 14.52 15.49 -5.14
CA VAL A 4 15.10 15.71 -6.48
C VAL A 4 15.00 14.43 -7.31
N GLU A 5 15.03 13.27 -6.65
CA GLU A 5 14.68 11.96 -7.20
C GLU A 5 13.95 11.16 -6.12
N GLU A 6 12.82 10.55 -6.49
CA GLU A 6 12.13 9.57 -5.65
C GLU A 6 12.60 8.18 -6.04
N TYR A 7 13.11 7.41 -5.08
CA TYR A 7 13.48 6.02 -5.34
C TYR A 7 12.23 5.22 -5.72
N ASN A 8 12.38 4.26 -6.63
CA ASN A 8 11.27 3.41 -7.04
C ASN A 8 10.75 2.60 -5.84
N ARG A 9 9.58 2.99 -5.34
CA ARG A 9 8.95 2.38 -4.14
C ARG A 9 8.79 0.86 -4.24
N TYR A 10 8.52 0.34 -5.43
CA TYR A 10 8.30 -1.09 -5.66
C TYR A 10 9.61 -1.87 -5.50
N GLU A 11 10.68 -1.39 -6.12
CA GLU A 11 12.02 -1.95 -5.97
C GLU A 11 12.50 -1.84 -4.51
N GLY A 12 12.16 -0.74 -3.84
CA GLY A 12 12.50 -0.51 -2.44
C GLY A 12 11.85 -1.56 -1.54
N VAL A 13 10.54 -1.76 -1.69
CA VAL A 13 9.80 -2.76 -0.90
C VAL A 13 10.29 -4.17 -1.21
N GLU A 14 10.48 -4.53 -2.48
CA GLU A 14 10.98 -5.85 -2.90
C GLU A 14 12.31 -6.19 -2.22
N LYS A 15 13.28 -5.26 -2.22
CA LYS A 15 14.58 -5.44 -1.56
C LYS A 15 14.47 -5.60 -0.03
N MET A 16 13.44 -5.04 0.58
CA MET A 16 13.22 -5.09 2.03
C MET A 16 12.46 -6.34 2.48
N MET A 17 11.73 -7.01 1.58
CA MET A 17 10.89 -8.16 1.90
C MET A 17 11.60 -9.29 2.67
N PRO A 18 12.86 -9.68 2.34
CA PRO A 18 13.57 -10.73 3.08
C PRO A 18 13.76 -10.42 4.58
N PHE A 19 13.69 -9.15 4.96
CA PHE A 19 13.89 -8.67 6.33
C PHE A 19 12.58 -8.25 7.01
N ALA A 20 11.48 -8.17 6.26
CA ALA A 20 10.22 -7.61 6.72
C ALA A 20 9.61 -8.44 7.87
N LYS A 21 9.27 -7.75 8.96
CA LYS A 21 8.54 -8.31 10.12
C LYS A 21 7.09 -7.82 10.17
N ALA A 22 6.83 -6.64 9.61
CA ALA A 22 5.54 -6.00 9.50
C ALA A 22 5.42 -5.33 8.13
N VAL A 23 4.20 -5.14 7.64
CA VAL A 23 3.90 -4.37 6.43
C VAL A 23 2.91 -3.26 6.79
N SER A 24 3.22 -2.02 6.38
CA SER A 24 2.30 -0.89 6.48
C SER A 24 1.68 -0.59 5.10
N ALA A 25 0.35 -0.65 5.02
CA ALA A 25 -0.46 -0.18 3.92
C ALA A 25 -0.69 1.33 4.08
N LYS A 26 0.34 2.11 3.73
CA LYS A 26 0.28 3.57 3.72
C LYS A 26 -0.56 4.09 2.57
N SER A 27 -1.38 5.13 2.78
CA SER A 27 -2.27 5.69 1.75
C SER A 27 -2.52 7.18 1.94
N TYR A 28 -2.86 7.89 0.87
CA TYR A 28 -3.06 9.33 0.87
C TYR A 28 -4.37 9.75 0.20
N ASP A 29 -4.60 9.28 -1.02
CA ASP A 29 -5.82 9.66 -1.73
C ASP A 29 -6.28 8.55 -2.67
N PHE A 30 -7.58 8.54 -2.94
CA PHE A 30 -8.27 7.51 -3.71
C PHE A 30 -8.97 8.10 -4.93
N ASP A 31 -8.87 7.42 -6.06
CA ASP A 31 -9.63 7.74 -7.27
C ASP A 31 -11.12 7.36 -7.13
N LYS A 32 -11.89 7.62 -8.18
CA LYS A 32 -13.32 7.30 -8.23
C LYS A 32 -13.64 5.79 -8.15
N GLU A 33 -12.65 4.93 -8.39
CA GLU A 33 -12.77 3.47 -8.37
C GLU A 33 -12.28 2.87 -7.04
N GLY A 34 -11.85 3.73 -6.11
CA GLY A 34 -11.31 3.38 -4.81
C GLY A 34 -9.86 2.90 -4.82
N ASN A 35 -9.11 3.16 -5.90
CA ASN A 35 -7.68 2.84 -5.95
C ASN A 35 -6.86 4.00 -5.41
N GLU A 36 -5.75 3.71 -4.73
CA GLU A 36 -4.84 4.74 -4.24
C GLU A 36 -4.12 5.43 -5.41
N THR A 37 -4.02 6.75 -5.36
CA THR A 37 -3.58 7.59 -6.49
C THR A 37 -2.08 7.61 -6.73
N LEU A 38 -1.27 7.20 -5.74
CA LEU A 38 0.20 7.20 -5.79
C LEU A 38 0.78 5.77 -5.77
N ILE A 39 0.11 4.83 -5.12
CA ILE A 39 0.55 3.46 -4.87
C ILE A 39 -0.40 2.52 -5.60
N ASP A 40 0.07 1.87 -6.65
CA ASP A 40 -0.60 0.68 -7.18
C ASP A 40 -0.53 -0.47 -6.14
N TYR A 41 -1.65 -0.68 -5.44
CA TYR A 41 -1.80 -1.72 -4.42
C TYR A 41 -1.83 -3.13 -4.99
N TYR A 42 -2.24 -3.33 -6.24
CA TYR A 42 -2.23 -4.65 -6.86
C TYR A 42 -0.79 -5.11 -7.08
N LYS A 43 0.03 -4.22 -7.65
CA LYS A 43 1.47 -4.46 -7.80
C LYS A 43 2.17 -4.58 -6.44
N MET A 44 1.86 -3.71 -5.50
CA MET A 44 2.52 -3.72 -4.18
C MET A 44 2.22 -5.01 -3.41
N LEU A 45 0.97 -5.47 -3.39
CA LEU A 45 0.62 -6.70 -2.69
C LEU A 45 1.17 -7.96 -3.37
N GLN A 46 1.36 -7.95 -4.71
CA GLN A 46 2.06 -9.04 -5.38
C GLN A 46 3.51 -9.12 -4.92
N ILE A 47 4.23 -8.00 -4.82
CA ILE A 47 5.61 -7.95 -4.28
C ILE A 47 5.66 -8.48 -2.84
N VAL A 48 4.69 -8.08 -2.00
CA VAL A 48 4.61 -8.56 -0.61
C VAL A 48 4.38 -10.08 -0.56
N LYS A 49 3.51 -10.61 -1.43
CA LYS A 49 3.23 -12.05 -1.56
C LYS A 49 4.45 -12.82 -2.06
N ASP A 50 5.10 -12.34 -3.12
CA ASP A 50 6.28 -12.96 -3.73
C ASP A 50 7.47 -12.93 -2.76
N GLY A 51 7.56 -11.91 -1.91
CA GLY A 51 8.48 -11.82 -0.78
C GLY A 51 8.21 -12.81 0.36
N GLY A 52 7.14 -13.61 0.28
CA GLY A 52 6.82 -14.66 1.25
C GLY A 52 6.22 -14.17 2.56
N TYR A 53 5.79 -12.91 2.64
CA TYR A 53 5.20 -12.35 3.86
C TYR A 53 3.79 -12.90 4.12
N LYS A 54 3.56 -13.39 5.34
CA LYS A 54 2.28 -14.01 5.77
C LYS A 54 1.70 -13.37 7.03
N GLY A 55 2.29 -12.26 7.49
CA GLY A 55 1.86 -11.56 8.69
C GLY A 55 0.71 -10.59 8.43
N PHE A 56 0.50 -9.69 9.38
CA PHE A 56 -0.54 -8.66 9.29
C PHE A 56 -0.08 -7.46 8.45
N ILE A 57 -1.02 -6.90 7.71
CA ILE A 57 -0.86 -5.62 7.00
C ILE A 57 -1.59 -4.55 7.82
N GLY A 58 -0.84 -3.62 8.40
CA GLY A 58 -1.39 -2.49 9.16
C GLY A 58 -1.86 -1.38 8.23
N ILE A 59 -3.02 -0.80 8.50
CA ILE A 59 -3.54 0.35 7.72
C ILE A 59 -2.95 1.64 8.29
N GLU A 60 -2.44 2.49 7.40
CA GLU A 60 -1.87 3.80 7.74
C GLU A 60 -2.38 4.84 6.74
N TYR A 61 -3.41 5.60 7.12
CA TYR A 61 -3.93 6.70 6.29
C TYR A 61 -3.27 8.01 6.71
N GLU A 62 -2.61 8.68 5.76
CA GLU A 62 -1.96 9.99 5.94
C GLU A 62 -2.51 11.05 4.96
N GLY A 63 -3.68 10.79 4.40
CA GLY A 63 -4.33 11.70 3.49
C GLY A 63 -5.01 12.87 4.17
N SER A 64 -5.33 13.91 3.39
CA SER A 64 -5.96 15.14 3.88
C SER A 64 -7.36 15.40 3.31
N ARG A 65 -7.85 14.54 2.40
CA ARG A 65 -9.15 14.74 1.73
C ARG A 65 -10.31 14.05 2.45
N LEU A 66 -10.09 12.83 2.96
CA LEU A 66 -11.08 12.08 3.73
C LEU A 66 -10.83 12.31 5.24
N SER A 67 -11.85 12.08 6.07
CA SER A 67 -11.61 11.94 7.51
C SER A 67 -10.73 10.71 7.80
N GLU A 68 -10.13 10.66 8.99
CA GLU A 68 -9.28 9.54 9.41
C GLU A 68 -10.03 8.19 9.31
N ASP A 69 -11.26 8.13 9.83
CA ASP A 69 -12.11 6.94 9.78
C ASP A 69 -12.42 6.51 8.34
N GLU A 70 -12.82 7.46 7.49
CA GLU A 70 -13.12 7.19 6.08
C GLU A 70 -11.88 6.72 5.31
N GLY A 71 -10.72 7.34 5.57
CA GLY A 71 -9.45 6.95 4.96
C GLY A 71 -9.00 5.56 5.40
N ILE A 72 -9.14 5.22 6.68
CA ILE A 72 -8.88 3.87 7.20
C ILE A 72 -9.78 2.84 6.50
N ILE A 73 -11.08 3.12 6.40
CA ILE A 73 -12.04 2.23 5.75
C ILE A 73 -11.74 2.09 4.24
N ALA A 74 -11.41 3.18 3.55
CA ALA A 74 -11.04 3.15 2.14
C ALA A 74 -9.78 2.30 1.90
N THR A 75 -8.75 2.48 2.74
CA THR A 75 -7.52 1.68 2.67
C THR A 75 -7.80 0.20 2.90
N LYS A 76 -8.62 -0.12 3.92
CA LYS A 76 -9.05 -1.51 4.21
C LYS A 76 -9.69 -2.15 2.98
N ASN A 77 -10.65 -1.45 2.37
CA ASN A 77 -11.39 -1.96 1.22
C ASN A 77 -10.48 -2.16 0.01
N LEU A 78 -9.56 -1.24 -0.25
CA LEU A 78 -8.56 -1.37 -1.32
C LEU A 78 -7.64 -2.57 -1.09
N VAL A 79 -7.09 -2.73 0.12
CA VAL A 79 -6.22 -3.87 0.45
C VAL A 79 -6.94 -5.20 0.25
N LEU A 80 -8.20 -5.31 0.71
CA LEU A 80 -9.01 -6.51 0.53
C LEU A 80 -9.31 -6.78 -0.97
N LYS A 81 -9.66 -5.74 -1.73
CA LYS A 81 -9.91 -5.82 -3.18
C LYS A 81 -8.65 -6.29 -3.93
N ALA A 82 -7.50 -5.69 -3.64
CA ALA A 82 -6.24 -6.05 -4.27
C ALA A 82 -5.77 -7.46 -3.88
N ALA A 83 -5.96 -7.88 -2.62
CA ALA A 83 -5.61 -9.22 -2.16
C ALA A 83 -6.37 -10.34 -2.89
N GLN A 84 -7.62 -10.08 -3.30
CA GLN A 84 -8.43 -11.04 -4.07
C GLN A 84 -7.94 -11.22 -5.51
N ALA A 85 -7.15 -10.28 -6.03
CA ALA A 85 -6.64 -10.29 -7.39
C ALA A 85 -5.23 -10.88 -7.53
N LEU A 86 -4.62 -11.36 -6.44
CA LEU A 86 -3.26 -11.90 -6.44
C LEU A 86 -3.16 -13.27 -7.14
N HIS A 87 -2.08 -13.50 -7.89
CA HIS A 87 -1.79 -14.76 -8.59
C HIS A 87 -0.80 -15.62 -7.81
#